data_AF-A0A932HA14-F1
#
_entry.id   AF-A0A932HA14-F1
#
_cell.length_a   1.000
_cell.length_b   1.000
_cell.length_c   1.000
_cell.angle_alpha   90.00
_cell.angle_beta   90.00
_cell.angle_gamma   90.00
#
_symmetry.space_group_name_H-M   'P 1'
#
loop_
_entity.id
_entity.type
_entity.pdbx_description
1 polymer ?
#
loop_
_entity_poly.entity_id
_entity_poly.type
_entity_poly.pdbx_seq_one_letter_code
_entity_poly.pdbx_strand_id
1 'polypeptide(L)'
;MTDKYLYGELPAEVESAAGVKGVIVRTLDGTMVFRVYHDREHFTDYEIRHDDLSVTIDTDELAAFYKVGERDILDHSPQVLGLKKIESGE
;
A
#
# COMPACT_ATOMS: atom_id res chain seq x y z
N MET A 1 19.27 12.31 -13.70
CA MET A 1 19.08 13.77 -13.74
C MET A 1 17.67 14.00 -13.29
N THR A 2 17.47 14.84 -12.27
CA THR A 2 16.14 15.14 -11.75
C THR A 2 15.57 16.29 -12.56
N ASP A 3 14.44 16.05 -13.22
CA ASP A 3 13.79 17.08 -14.00
C ASP A 3 13.05 18.05 -13.06
N LYS A 4 12.88 19.30 -13.47
CA LYS A 4 12.17 20.31 -12.68
C LYS A 4 10.88 20.72 -13.37
N TYR A 5 9.77 20.64 -12.63
CA TYR A 5 8.43 20.99 -13.10
C TYR A 5 7.74 21.92 -12.10
N LEU A 6 6.72 22.64 -12.53
CA LEU A 6 5.81 23.32 -11.60
C LEU A 6 4.75 22.31 -11.13
N TYR A 7 4.67 22.10 -9.82
CA TYR A 7 3.62 21.32 -9.16
C TYR A 7 2.69 22.27 -8.42
N GLY A 8 1.53 22.54 -9.01
CA GLY A 8 0.74 23.73 -8.66
C GLY A 8 1.52 24.98 -9.04
N GLU A 9 1.78 25.85 -8.07
CA GLU A 9 2.53 27.10 -8.28
C GLU A 9 4.01 27.00 -7.85
N LEU A 10 4.44 25.86 -7.32
CA LEU A 10 5.78 25.68 -6.75
C LEU A 10 6.68 24.83 -7.67
N PRO A 11 7.98 25.15 -7.79
CA PRO A 11 8.93 24.28 -8.47
C PRO A 11 9.13 22.97 -7.66
N ALA A 12 9.07 21.85 -8.36
CA ALA A 12 9.26 20.51 -7.82
C ALA A 12 10.32 19.75 -8.63
N GLU A 13 11.13 18.97 -7.92
CA GLU A 13 12.06 18.01 -8.51
C GLU A 13 11.32 16.69 -8.72
N VAL A 14 11.37 16.16 -9.95
CA VAL A 14 10.64 14.96 -10.36
C VAL A 14 11.62 13.90 -10.83
N GLU A 15 11.41 12.70 -10.31
CA GLU A 15 12.09 11.47 -10.72
C GLU A 15 11.07 10.39 -11.07
N SER A 16 11.47 9.47 -11.96
CA SER A 16 10.63 8.33 -12.33
C SER A 16 10.53 7.35 -11.16
N ALA A 17 9.29 6.98 -10.79
CA ALA A 17 9.03 5.93 -9.81
C ALA A 17 9.04 4.50 -10.42
N ALA A 18 9.36 4.36 -11.71
CA ALA A 18 9.32 3.08 -12.40
C ALA A 18 10.28 2.05 -11.77
N GLY A 19 9.75 0.91 -11.37
CA GLY A 19 10.53 -0.17 -10.75
C GLY A 19 10.88 0.04 -9.27
N VAL A 20 10.45 1.14 -8.65
CA VAL A 20 10.61 1.36 -7.21
C VAL A 20 9.74 0.38 -6.44
N LYS A 21 10.34 -0.36 -5.51
CA LYS A 21 9.62 -1.25 -4.59
C LYS A 21 9.36 -0.52 -3.27
N GLY A 22 8.13 -0.63 -2.79
CA GLY A 22 7.68 -0.08 -1.51
C GLY A 22 6.44 -0.83 -1.03
N VAL A 23 5.84 -0.34 0.06
CA VAL A 23 4.65 -0.95 0.66
C VAL A 23 3.54 0.10 0.85
N ILE A 24 2.30 -0.31 0.64
CA ILE A 24 1.14 0.51 1.02
C ILE A 24 0.93 0.33 2.52
N VAL A 25 0.97 1.44 3.26
CA VAL A 25 0.80 1.46 4.72
C VAL A 25 -0.45 2.24 5.08
N ARG A 26 -1.28 1.65 5.95
CA ARG A 26 -2.32 2.36 6.68
C ARG A 26 -1.74 2.90 7.99
N THR A 27 -1.60 4.21 8.12
CA THR A 27 -1.05 4.87 9.30
C THR A 27 -2.05 4.84 10.48
N LEU A 28 -1.60 5.24 11.67
CA LEU A 28 -2.42 5.20 12.89
C LEU A 28 -3.66 6.10 12.83
N ASP A 29 -3.59 7.21 12.09
CA ASP A 29 -4.70 8.12 11.82
C ASP A 29 -5.61 7.64 10.67
N GLY A 30 -5.27 6.51 10.03
CA GLY A 30 -6.02 5.91 8.94
C GLY A 30 -5.67 6.41 7.54
N THR A 31 -4.68 7.30 7.41
CA THR A 31 -4.16 7.73 6.11
C THR A 31 -3.46 6.58 5.40
N MET A 32 -3.56 6.54 4.06
CA MET A 32 -2.85 5.57 3.24
C MET A 32 -1.64 6.23 2.60
N VAL A 33 -0.46 5.64 2.75
CA VAL A 33 0.80 6.14 2.18
C VAL A 33 1.53 5.02 1.45
N PHE A 34 2.35 5.38 0.45
CA PHE A 34 3.32 4.46 -0.14
C PHE A 34 4.68 4.69 0.51
N ARG A 35 5.17 3.70 1.26
CA ARG A 35 6.44 3.78 1.98
C ARG A 35 7.56 3.11 1.20
N VAL A 36 8.65 3.83 0.97
CA VAL A 36 9.90 3.30 0.41
C VAL A 36 10.97 3.29 1.49
N TYR A 37 11.55 2.12 1.75
CA TYR A 37 12.65 1.96 2.71
C TYR A 37 13.99 2.18 2.01
N HIS A 38 14.80 3.08 2.55
CA HIS A 38 16.18 3.31 2.10
C HIS A 38 17.15 2.40 2.85
N ASP A 39 16.83 2.13 4.12
CA ASP A 39 17.48 1.14 4.96
C ASP A 39 16.53 0.68 6.10
N ARG A 40 17.07 0.07 7.15
CA ARG A 40 16.28 -0.47 8.28
C ARG A 40 15.61 0.61 9.13
N GLU A 41 16.19 1.80 9.19
CA GLU A 41 15.77 2.88 10.08
C GLU A 41 15.21 4.08 9.32
N HIS A 42 15.54 4.19 8.03
CA HIS A 42 15.16 5.30 7.18
C HIS A 42 14.20 4.86 6.08
N PHE A 43 13.08 5.58 5.98
CA PHE A 43 12.09 5.43 4.93
C PHE A 43 11.51 6.79 4.57
N THR A 44 10.85 6.85 3.42
CA THR A 44 10.04 7.99 3.00
C THR A 44 8.61 7.53 2.77
N ASP A 45 7.66 8.24 3.37
CA ASP A 45 6.24 8.09 3.10
C ASP A 45 5.82 9.08 2.02
N TYR A 46 5.27 8.54 0.93
CA TYR A 46 4.70 9.32 -0.15
C TYR A 46 3.19 9.34 -0.03
N GLU A 47 2.60 10.54 -0.07
CA GLU A 47 1.17 10.72 -0.25
C GLU A 47 0.73 10.14 -1.60
N ILE A 48 -0.34 9.35 -1.61
CA ILE A 48 -0.89 8.78 -2.85
C ILE A 48 -1.92 9.74 -3.42
N ARG A 49 -1.51 10.52 -4.42
CA ARG A 49 -2.38 11.43 -5.21
C ARG A 49 -2.55 10.94 -6.65
N HIS A 50 -2.77 9.64 -6.80
CA HIS A 50 -2.98 8.98 -8.07
C HIS A 50 -4.35 8.32 -8.06
N ASP A 51 -5.18 8.60 -9.07
CA ASP A 51 -6.57 8.13 -9.10
C ASP A 51 -6.64 6.60 -9.13
N ASP A 52 -5.93 5.97 -10.07
CA ASP A 52 -5.89 4.50 -10.25
C ASP A 52 -4.45 3.98 -10.37
N LEU A 53 -3.76 3.78 -9.23
CA LEU A 53 -2.41 3.22 -9.23
C LEU A 53 -2.45 1.70 -9.16
N SER A 54 -1.99 1.02 -10.21
CA SER A 54 -1.93 -0.45 -10.23
C SER A 54 -0.85 -0.96 -9.28
N VAL A 55 -1.21 -1.93 -8.45
CA VAL A 55 -0.29 -2.64 -7.55
C VAL A 55 -0.46 -4.14 -7.68
N THR A 56 0.64 -4.86 -7.49
CA THR A 56 0.65 -6.32 -7.37
C THR A 56 0.98 -6.66 -5.93
N ILE A 57 0.15 -7.48 -5.29
CA ILE A 57 0.43 -8.01 -3.95
C ILE A 57 1.40 -9.18 -4.13
N ASP A 58 2.56 -9.11 -3.46
CA ASP A 58 3.56 -10.17 -3.50
C ASP A 58 2.99 -11.49 -2.95
N THR A 59 3.47 -12.62 -3.47
CA THR A 59 2.93 -13.96 -3.15
C THR A 59 3.01 -14.32 -1.66
N ASP A 60 3.94 -13.72 -0.92
CA ASP A 60 4.22 -14.02 0.48
C ASP A 60 3.76 -12.94 1.45
N GLU A 61 2.97 -11.95 0.99
CA GLU A 61 2.57 -10.78 1.79
C GLU A 61 1.55 -11.10 2.91
N LEU A 62 1.11 -12.37 3.01
CA LEU A 62 0.13 -12.82 3.99
C LEU A 62 -1.12 -11.90 4.03
N ALA A 63 -1.61 -11.48 2.86
CA ALA A 63 -2.81 -10.67 2.70
C ALA A 63 -3.96 -11.50 2.13
N ALA A 64 -5.20 -11.10 2.44
CA ALA A 64 -6.41 -11.76 1.94
C ALA A 64 -7.52 -10.75 1.69
N PHE A 65 -8.35 -11.04 0.69
CA PHE A 65 -9.61 -10.34 0.48
C PHE A 65 -10.72 -11.00 1.31
N TYR A 66 -11.51 -10.19 1.99
CA TYR A 66 -12.66 -10.60 2.76
C TYR A 66 -13.92 -9.93 2.19
N LYS A 67 -15.01 -10.70 2.20
CA LYS A 67 -16.35 -10.18 1.97
C LYS A 67 -17.16 -10.34 3.25
N VAL A 68 -17.48 -9.22 3.90
CA VAL A 68 -18.20 -9.18 5.18
C VAL A 68 -19.50 -8.42 5.00
N GLY A 69 -20.59 -9.15 4.77
CA GLY A 69 -21.85 -8.56 4.33
C GLY A 69 -21.68 -7.90 2.95
N GLU A 70 -21.91 -6.58 2.89
CA GLU A 70 -21.74 -5.76 1.67
C GLU A 70 -20.35 -5.11 1.55
N ARG A 71 -19.43 -5.38 2.48
CA ARG A 71 -18.10 -4.77 2.49
C ARG A 71 -17.07 -5.70 1.86
N ASP A 72 -16.30 -5.16 0.91
CA ASP A 72 -15.09 -5.78 0.37
C ASP A 72 -13.86 -5.18 1.06
N ILE A 73 -13.01 -6.03 1.65
CA ILE A 73 -11.90 -5.63 2.52
C ILE A 73 -10.63 -6.35 2.06
N LEU A 74 -9.52 -5.62 1.93
CA LEU A 74 -8.17 -6.19 1.85
C LEU A 74 -7.53 -6.05 3.23
N ASP A 75 -7.18 -7.17 3.86
CA ASP A 75 -6.59 -7.21 5.20
C ASP A 75 -5.53 -8.32 5.26
N HIS A 76 -4.93 -8.54 6.42
CA HIS A 76 -4.07 -9.68 6.67
C HIS A 76 -4.81 -11.01 6.50
N SER A 77 -4.05 -12.04 6.17
CA SER A 77 -4.52 -13.42 6.02
C SER A 77 -5.18 -13.93 7.31
N PRO A 78 -6.13 -14.88 7.21
CA PRO A 78 -6.88 -15.34 8.39
C PRO A 78 -5.98 -15.87 9.52
N GLN A 79 -4.84 -16.46 9.17
CA GLN A 79 -3.86 -16.99 10.11
C GLN A 79 -3.19 -15.88 10.93
N VAL A 80 -2.81 -14.77 10.29
CA VAL A 80 -2.24 -13.60 10.96
C VAL A 80 -3.26 -12.97 11.92
N LEU A 81 -4.53 -12.93 11.50
CA LEU A 81 -5.63 -12.41 12.31
C LEU A 81 -6.11 -13.39 13.40
N GLY A 82 -5.62 -14.63 13.43
CA GLY A 82 -6.07 -15.67 14.37
C GLY A 82 -7.53 -16.10 14.18
N LEU A 83 -8.08 -15.94 12.97
CA LEU A 83 -9.46 -16.29 12.65
C LEU A 83 -9.64 -17.82 12.57
N LYS A 84 -10.81 -18.29 13.01
CA LYS A 84 -11.18 -19.71 12.92
C LYS A 84 -11.91 -19.97 11.61
N LYS A 85 -11.51 -21.04 10.91
CA LYS A 85 -12.25 -21.54 9.76
C LYS A 85 -13.56 -22.17 10.25
N ILE A 86 -14.67 -21.79 9.64
CA ILE A 86 -15.96 -22.48 9.81
C ILE A 86 -15.95 -23.64 8.84
N GLU A 87 -16.10 -24.87 9.34
CA GLU A 87 -16.35 -26.01 8.48
C GLU A 87 -17.72 -25.84 7.85
N SER A 88 -17.76 -25.81 6.51
CA SER A 88 -19.02 -25.84 5.78
C SER A 88 -19.66 -27.18 6.08
N GLY A 89 -20.80 -27.19 6.78
CA GLY A 89 -21.59 -28.42 6.92
C GLY A 89 -22.01 -28.89 5.52
N GLU A 90 -21.85 -30.19 5.26
CA GLU A 90 -22.34 -30.85 4.04
C GLU A 90 -23.86 -30.69 3.87
#